data_AF-A0A815LDX3-F1
#
_entry.id   AF-A0A815LDX3-F1
#
_cell.length_a   1.000
_cell.length_b   1.000
_cell.length_c   1.000
_cell.angle_alpha   90.00
_cell.angle_beta   90.00
_cell.angle_gamma   90.00
#
_symmetry.space_group_name_H-M   'P 1'
#
loop_
_entity.id
_entity.type
_entity.pdbx_description
1 polymer ?
#
loop_
_entity_poly.entity_id
_entity_poly.type
_entity_poly.pdbx_seq_one_letter_code
_entity_poly.pdbx_strand_id
1 'polypeptide(L)' 'MFSQQVLDKHNEYRKKYCSQLLISSKNLNKISQDYADRLVTFVETPPNYIGIRIEKLYYQTLNYKLQGK' A
#
# COMPACT_ATOMS: atom_id res chain seq x y z
N MET A 1 -6.75 6.51 18.18
CA MET A 1 -6.66 5.52 17.07
C MET A 1 -5.81 6.12 15.96
N PHE A 2 -4.80 5.40 15.45
CA PHE A 2 -3.86 5.90 14.44
C PHE A 2 -4.54 6.38 13.15
N SER A 3 -5.49 5.61 12.63
CA SER A 3 -6.25 5.95 11.41
C SER A 3 -6.99 7.29 11.50
N GLN A 4 -7.52 7.63 12.68
CA GLN A 4 -8.21 8.90 12.91
C GLN A 4 -7.22 10.07 12.86
N GLN A 5 -6.05 9.93 13.49
CA GLN A 5 -5.01 10.97 13.48
C GLN A 5 -4.52 11.27 12.05
N VAL A 6 -4.33 10.22 11.24
CA VAL A 6 -3.97 10.36 9.83
C VAL A 6 -5.08 11.10 9.06
N LEU A 7 -6.34 10.72 9.25
CA LEU A 7 -7.48 11.37 8.59
C LEU A 7 -7.60 12.85 8.97
N ASP A 8 -7.49 13.16 10.26
CA ASP A 8 -7.58 14.52 10.78
C ASP A 8 -6.48 15.40 10.20
N LYS A 9 -5.24 14.89 10.12
CA LYS A 9 -4.13 15.62 9.51
C LYS A 9 -4.33 15.89 8.03
N HIS A 10 -4.84 14.92 7.27
CA HIS A 10 -5.15 15.13 5.85
C HIS A 10 -6.25 16.18 5.67
N ASN A 11 -7.30 16.12 6.50
CA ASN A 11 -8.40 17.06 6.45
C ASN A 11 -8.00 18.47 6.89
N GLU A 12 -7.06 18.63 7.82
CA GLU A 12 -6.45 19.93 8.17
C GLU A 12 -5.84 20.60 6.93
N TYR A 13 -5.03 19.86 6.15
CA TYR A 13 -4.47 20.39 4.91
C TYR A 13 -5.55 20.65 3.84
N ARG A 14 -6.53 19.76 3.67
CA ARG A 14 -7.59 19.94 2.67
C ARG A 14 -8.49 21.14 2.97
N LYS A 15 -8.76 21.42 4.24
CA LYS A 15 -9.47 22.64 4.67
C LYS A 15 -8.74 23.91 4.23
N LYS A 16 -7.41 23.93 4.33
CA LYS A 16 -6.59 25.08 3.89
C LYS A 16 -6.79 25.41 2.42
N TYR A 17 -7.08 24.41 1.58
CA TYR A 17 -7.30 24.57 0.15
C TYR A 17 -8.76 24.39 -0.26
N CYS A 18 -9.71 24.62 0.66
CA CYS A 18 -11.16 24.54 0.43
C CYS A 18 -11.62 23.25 -0.28
N SER A 19 -10.90 22.16 -0.07
CA SER A 19 -11.16 20.87 -0.69
C SER A 19 -12.11 20.03 0.17
N GLN A 20 -12.91 19.18 -0.48
CA GLN A 20 -13.85 18.29 0.21
C GLN A 20 -13.15 17.41 1.25
N LEU A 21 -13.73 17.27 2.44
CA LEU A 21 -13.17 16.43 3.49
C LEU A 21 -13.22 14.95 3.12
N LEU A 22 -12.19 14.22 3.52
CA LEU A 22 -12.12 12.78 3.43
C LEU A 22 -12.83 12.13 4.60
N ILE A 23 -13.29 10.90 4.39
CA ILE A 23 -13.85 10.01 5.41
C ILE A 23 -13.02 8.73 5.48
N SER A 24 -12.96 8.10 6.65
CA SER A 24 -12.24 6.83 6.81
C SER A 24 -12.99 5.69 6.11
N SER A 25 -12.29 4.87 5.33
CA SER A 25 -12.84 3.65 4.76
C SER A 25 -12.16 2.43 5.37
N LYS A 26 -12.95 1.55 6.00
CA LYS A 26 -12.44 0.31 6.61
C LYS A 26 -11.78 -0.60 5.57
N ASN A 27 -12.31 -0.65 4.35
CA ASN A 27 -11.76 -1.48 3.28
C ASN A 27 -10.39 -0.95 2.80
N LEU A 28 -10.25 0.37 2.63
CA LEU A 28 -8.96 0.96 2.28
C LEU A 28 -7.92 0.75 3.38
N ASN A 29 -8.31 0.94 4.64
CA ASN A 29 -7.41 0.69 5.77
C ASN A 29 -6.90 -0.76 5.78
N LYS A 30 -7.77 -1.73 5.48
CA LYS A 30 -7.38 -3.14 5.39
C LYS A 30 -6.37 -3.38 4.26
N ILE A 31 -6.66 -2.90 3.05
CA ILE A 31 -5.77 -3.07 1.90
C ILE A 31 -4.40 -2.41 2.16
N SER A 32 -4.39 -1.21 2.76
CA SER A 32 -3.16 -0.52 3.12
C SER A 32 -2.34 -1.29 4.16
N GLN A 33 -3.00 -1.85 5.18
CA GLN A 33 -2.33 -2.67 6.20
C GLN A 33 -1.80 -3.98 5.61
N ASP A 34 -2.59 -4.70 4.81
CA ASP A 34 -2.18 -5.94 4.14
C ASP A 34 -0.93 -5.71 3.26
N TYR A 35 -0.84 -4.55 2.61
CA TYR A 35 0.33 -4.17 1.83
C TYR A 35 1.54 -3.85 2.72
N ALA A 36 1.35 -3.10 3.80
CA ALA A 36 2.41 -2.79 4.77
C ALA A 36 2.99 -4.06 5.39
N ASP A 37 2.14 -5.00 5.82
CA ASP A 37 2.54 -6.27 6.41
C ASP A 37 3.37 -7.11 5.42
N ARG A 38 2.97 -7.13 4.14
CA ARG A 38 3.78 -7.76 3.08
C ARG A 38 5.16 -7.11 2.99
N LEU A 39 5.27 -5.79 3.03
CA LEU A 39 6.56 -5.08 2.99
C LEU A 39 7.47 -5.42 4.17
N VAL A 40 6.93 -5.55 5.39
CA VAL A 40 7.73 -5.98 6.55
C VAL A 40 8.34 -7.35 6.30
N THR A 41 7.57 -8.30 5.75
CA THR A 41 8.11 -9.64 5.41
C THR A 41 9.19 -9.61 4.31
N PHE A 42 9.26 -8.54 3.50
CA PHE A 42 10.34 -8.35 2.53
C PHE A 42 11.61 -7.76 3.16
N VAL A 43 11.47 -6.85 4.14
CA VAL A 43 12.62 -6.21 4.81
C VAL A 43 13.34 -7.18 5.75
N GLU A 44 12.64 -8.15 6.32
CA GLU A 44 13.25 -9.21 7.14
C GLU A 44 14.01 -10.26 6.31
N THR A 45 13.94 -10.20 4.97
CA THR A 45 14.73 -11.10 4.10
C THR A 45 16.09 -10.51 3.77
N PRO A 46 17.18 -11.30 3.87
CA PRO A 46 18.53 -10.81 3.65
C PRO A 46 18.71 -10.18 2.25
N PRO A 47 19.57 -9.15 2.10
CA PRO A 47 19.67 -8.30 0.90
C PRO A 47 19.83 -9.08 -0.42
N ASN A 48 20.52 -10.21 -0.35
CA ASN A 48 20.86 -11.08 -1.47
C ASN A 48 19.63 -11.77 -2.08
N TYR A 49 18.50 -11.79 -1.35
CA TYR A 49 17.25 -12.45 -1.74
C TYR A 49 16.24 -11.48 -2.37
N ILE A 50 16.44 -10.16 -2.20
CA ILE A 50 15.53 -9.12 -2.71
C ILE A 50 15.61 -9.04 -4.24
N GLY A 51 16.81 -9.09 -4.82
CA GLY A 51 17.02 -9.02 -6.28
C GLY A 51 16.31 -10.15 -7.04
N ILE A 52 16.51 -11.39 -6.61
CA ILE A 52 15.94 -12.60 -7.24
C ILE A 52 14.41 -12.64 -7.13
N ARG A 53 13.84 -12.08 -6.03
CA ARG A 53 12.40 -12.15 -5.78
C ARG A 53 11.61 -11.03 -6.46
N ILE A 54 12.18 -9.83 -6.63
CA ILE A 54 11.57 -8.76 -7.45
C ILE A 54 11.45 -9.22 -8.90
N GLU A 55 12.51 -9.83 -9.44
CA GLU A 55 12.50 -10.40 -10.78
C GLU A 55 11.41 -11.48 -10.91
N LYS A 56 11.32 -12.40 -9.96
CA LYS A 56 10.28 -13.44 -9.95
C LYS A 56 8.85 -12.89 -9.83
N LEU A 57 8.62 -11.87 -9.00
CA LEU A 57 7.30 -11.22 -8.87
C LEU A 57 6.91 -10.43 -10.12
N TYR A 58 7.88 -9.77 -10.76
CA TYR A 58 7.68 -9.07 -12.03
C TYR A 58 7.28 -10.06 -13.14
N TYR A 59 8.00 -11.18 -13.28
CA TYR A 59 7.65 -12.21 -14.26
C TYR A 59 6.32 -12.91 -13.95
N GLN A 60 5.97 -13.12 -12.68
CA GLN A 60 4.65 -13.64 -12.31
C GLN A 60 3.53 -12.67 -12.67
N THR A 61 3.67 -11.38 -12.35
CA THR A 61 2.66 -10.37 -12.71
C THR A 61 2.55 -10.16 -14.21
N LEU A 62 3.65 -10.24 -14.96
CA LEU A 62 3.61 -10.23 -16.43
C LEU A 62 2.87 -11.46 -16.98
N ASN A 63 3.14 -12.65 -16.46
CA ASN A 63 2.45 -13.87 -16.91
C ASN A 63 0.95 -13.84 -16.59
N TYR A 64 0.53 -13.31 -15.44
CA TYR A 64 -0.88 -13.09 -15.15
C TYR A 64 -1.55 -12.12 -16.13
N LYS A 65 -0.83 -11.08 -16.58
CA LYS A 65 -1.34 -10.15 -17.61
C LYS A 65 -1.40 -10.77 -19.01
N LEU A 66 -0.52 -11.71 -19.32
CA LEU A 66 -0.47 -12.39 -20.61
C LEU A 66 -1.45 -13.57 -20.70
N GLN A 67 -1.85 -14.15 -19.57
CA GLN A 67 -2.85 -15.23 -19.50
C GLN A 67 -4.31 -14.73 -19.38
N GLY A 68 -4.51 -13.42 -19.30
CA GLY A 68 -5.83 -12.80 -19.40
C GLY A 68 -6.29 -12.73 -20.86
N LYS A 69 -7.21 -13.64 -21.22
CA LYS A 69 -8.22 -13.40 -22.27
C LYS A 69 -9.06 -12.18 -21.94
#